data_AF-V7C991-F1
#
_entry.id   AF-V7C991-F1
#
_cell.length_a   1.000
_cell.length_b   1.000
_cell.length_c   1.000
_cell.angle_alpha   90.00
_cell.angle_beta   90.00
_cell.angle_gamma   90.00
#
_symmetry.space_group_name_H-M   'P 1'
#
loop_
_entity.id
_entity.type
_entity.pdbx_description
1 polymer ?
#
loop_
_entity_poly.entity_id
_entity_poly.type
_entity_poly.pdbx_seq_one_letter_code
_entity_poly.pdbx_strand_id
1 'polypeptide(L)'
;MQMAMSTQLIPFTSTPRQGQLINLNFPNKSLTITRCVIRNSDVHTSETQRLVHHFNPKTPIEEAVTPPTSWYTDPSFFHLELDRVFYRGWQVVGSTEQIKDPRDYFTGRLGDVEYVVCHDDSGMVRAFHNVCRHHASLLAYGSGKKSCFVCPYHGWTYGFNGALRKATRISGMRNFNVNDFGLLPIKAATWGPFVLLNLEKENVSQKEADSHNVSKEWLGSCSEVLSSSGIDSSLSYVCRREYTIECNWKVFCDNYLDGGYHVPYAHKGLVSGLKMDSYSIT
;
A
#
# COMPACT_ATOMS: atom_id res chain seq x y z
N MET A 1 6.10 -1.44 24.07
CA MET A 1 6.34 -0.79 22.76
C MET A 1 5.67 -1.66 21.70
N GLN A 2 4.44 -1.33 21.33
CA GLN A 2 3.72 -2.06 20.29
C GLN A 2 4.20 -1.51 18.94
N MET A 3 4.93 -2.32 18.17
CA MET A 3 5.39 -1.91 16.84
C MET A 3 4.30 -2.26 15.82
N ALA A 4 3.63 -1.25 15.28
CA ALA A 4 2.96 -1.40 13.99
C ALA A 4 4.02 -1.35 12.90
N MET A 5 4.20 -2.45 12.16
CA MET A 5 5.06 -2.49 11.00
C MET A 5 4.22 -2.19 9.76
N SER A 6 4.61 -1.17 9.02
CA SER A 6 4.05 -0.84 7.71
C SER A 6 5.15 -1.12 6.68
N THR A 7 4.95 -2.16 5.86
CA THR A 7 5.89 -2.53 4.81
C THR A 7 5.62 -1.67 3.58
N GLN A 8 6.56 -0.79 3.24
CA GLN A 8 6.53 -0.08 1.96
C GLN A 8 7.26 -0.93 0.92
N LEU A 9 6.53 -1.38 -0.08
CA LEU A 9 7.08 -2.14 -1.20
C LEU A 9 7.65 -1.21 -2.26
N ILE A 10 8.87 -1.48 -2.71
CA ILE A 10 9.55 -0.72 -3.76
C ILE A 10 9.91 -1.69 -4.89
N PRO A 11 9.60 -1.40 -6.16
CA PRO A 11 10.03 -2.22 -7.28
C PRO A 11 11.57 -2.28 -7.37
N PHE A 12 12.11 -3.47 -7.59
CA PHE A 12 13.52 -3.63 -7.92
C PHE A 12 13.76 -3.15 -9.36
N THR A 13 14.50 -2.05 -9.54
CA THR A 13 14.92 -1.61 -10.88
C THR A 13 16.28 -2.20 -11.20
N SER A 14 16.28 -3.32 -11.94
CA SER A 14 17.50 -3.73 -12.64
C SER A 14 17.69 -2.78 -13.83
N THR A 15 18.85 -2.15 -13.92
CA THR A 15 19.23 -1.34 -15.08
C THR A 15 19.27 -2.25 -16.33
N PRO A 16 18.52 -1.95 -17.41
CA PRO A 16 18.62 -2.74 -18.63
C PRO A 16 19.99 -2.49 -19.28
N ARG A 17 20.73 -3.56 -19.57
CA ARG A 17 21.90 -3.49 -20.48
C ARG A 17 21.41 -3.02 -21.85
N GLN A 18 22.07 -1.99 -22.39
CA GLN A 18 21.83 -1.46 -23.73
C GLN A 18 21.85 -2.59 -24.78
N GLY A 19 20.70 -2.85 -25.39
CA GLY A 19 20.54 -3.73 -26.54
C GLY A 19 20.15 -2.92 -27.78
N GLN A 20 20.80 -3.23 -28.90
CA GLN A 20 20.89 -2.49 -30.16
C GLN A 20 19.57 -2.02 -30.79
N LEU A 21 19.64 -0.82 -31.39
CA LEU A 21 18.71 -0.31 -32.39
C LEU A 21 18.77 -1.17 -33.67
N ILE A 22 17.65 -1.75 -34.09
CA ILE A 22 17.50 -2.38 -35.41
C ILE A 22 16.63 -1.45 -36.26
N ASN A 23 17.22 -0.85 -37.28
CA ASN A 23 16.51 -0.11 -38.31
C ASN A 23 15.97 -1.11 -39.35
N LEU A 24 14.67 -1.09 -39.63
CA LEU A 24 14.07 -1.85 -40.72
C LEU A 24 13.21 -0.92 -41.60
N ASN A 25 13.70 -0.67 -42.82
CA ASN A 25 12.94 -0.06 -43.91
C ASN A 25 12.27 -1.17 -44.74
N PHE A 26 10.98 -1.01 -45.08
CA PHE A 26 10.34 -1.82 -46.11
C PHE A 26 9.37 -0.96 -46.95
N PRO A 27 9.37 -1.08 -48.29
CA PRO A 27 8.41 -0.41 -49.15
C PRO A 27 7.11 -1.22 -49.32
N ASN A 28 5.99 -0.51 -49.35
CA ASN A 28 4.66 -0.84 -49.86
C ASN A 28 4.31 -2.31 -50.14
N LYS A 29 3.50 -2.91 -49.25
CA LYS A 29 2.33 -3.75 -49.59
C LYS A 29 1.45 -3.94 -48.35
N SER A 30 0.17 -3.61 -48.49
CA SER A 30 -0.85 -3.79 -47.45
C SER A 30 -1.23 -5.27 -47.36
N LEU A 31 -1.01 -5.86 -46.19
CA LEU A 31 -1.54 -7.16 -45.79
C LEU A 31 -2.12 -7.01 -44.38
N THR A 32 -3.43 -7.14 -44.25
CA THR A 32 -4.10 -7.22 -42.95
C THR A 32 -3.83 -8.59 -42.35
N ILE A 33 -2.75 -8.68 -41.56
CA ILE A 33 -2.49 -9.80 -40.67
C ILE A 33 -3.12 -9.44 -39.32
N THR A 34 -4.18 -10.15 -38.93
CA THR A 34 -4.69 -10.11 -37.55
C THR A 34 -3.66 -10.78 -36.67
N ARG A 35 -2.66 -10.01 -36.24
CA ARG A 35 -1.62 -10.46 -35.33
C ARG A 35 -2.26 -10.57 -33.95
N CYS A 36 -2.64 -11.78 -33.54
CA CYS A 36 -2.83 -12.07 -32.12
C CYS A 36 -1.46 -11.87 -31.47
N VAL A 37 -1.21 -10.66 -30.96
CA VAL A 37 -0.03 -10.37 -30.16
C VAL A 37 -0.33 -10.93 -28.78
N ILE A 38 0.00 -12.20 -28.55
CA ILE A 38 0.21 -12.70 -27.19
C ILE A 38 1.40 -11.90 -26.67
N ARG A 39 1.16 -10.95 -25.76
CA ARG A 39 2.26 -10.20 -25.14
C ARG A 39 2.96 -11.14 -24.17
N ASN A 40 4.28 -11.04 -24.01
CA ASN A 40 5.02 -11.82 -23.00
C ASN A 40 4.43 -11.64 -21.57
N SER A 41 3.76 -10.51 -21.31
CA SER A 41 2.99 -10.27 -20.08
C SER A 41 1.84 -11.25 -19.88
N ASP A 42 1.19 -11.70 -20.94
CA ASP A 42 0.01 -12.57 -20.87
C ASP A 42 0.43 -14.01 -20.55
N VAL A 43 1.59 -14.45 -21.07
CA VAL A 43 2.18 -15.76 -20.76
C VAL A 43 2.68 -15.82 -19.31
N HIS A 44 3.38 -14.79 -18.82
CA HIS A 44 3.80 -14.74 -17.41
C HIS A 44 2.61 -14.69 -16.45
N THR A 45 1.57 -13.93 -16.79
CA THR A 45 0.35 -13.90 -15.98
C THR A 45 -0.30 -15.29 -15.90
N SER A 46 -0.25 -16.07 -16.99
CA SER A 46 -0.80 -17.44 -17.03
C SER A 46 -0.02 -18.45 -16.17
N GLU A 47 1.32 -18.39 -16.16
CA GLU A 47 2.15 -19.28 -15.33
C GLU A 47 2.06 -18.93 -13.83
N THR A 48 2.06 -17.65 -13.49
CA THR A 48 1.89 -17.19 -12.10
C THR A 48 0.53 -17.59 -11.55
N GLN A 49 -0.54 -17.41 -12.32
CA GLN A 49 -1.88 -17.90 -11.96
C GLN A 49 -1.89 -19.42 -11.78
N ARG A 50 -1.26 -20.16 -12.71
CA ARG A 50 -1.14 -21.62 -12.59
C ARG A 50 -0.44 -22.02 -11.30
N LEU A 51 0.69 -21.42 -10.96
CA LEU A 51 1.44 -21.71 -9.74
C LEU A 51 0.62 -21.41 -8.47
N VAL A 52 -0.12 -20.29 -8.45
CA VAL A 52 -1.03 -19.98 -7.34
C VAL A 52 -2.11 -21.05 -7.20
N HIS A 53 -2.66 -21.57 -8.30
CA HIS A 53 -3.66 -22.65 -8.26
C HIS A 53 -3.15 -23.99 -7.74
N HIS A 54 -1.83 -24.24 -7.78
CA HIS A 54 -1.25 -25.45 -7.19
C HIS A 54 -1.11 -25.35 -5.66
N PHE A 55 -1.20 -24.15 -5.10
CA PHE A 55 -1.20 -23.97 -3.65
C PHE A 55 -2.53 -24.43 -3.05
N ASN A 56 -2.47 -25.40 -2.15
CA ASN A 56 -3.63 -25.85 -1.40
C ASN A 56 -3.57 -25.34 0.05
N PRO A 57 -4.40 -24.33 0.42
CA PRO A 57 -4.42 -23.78 1.77
C PRO A 57 -4.95 -24.75 2.84
N LYS A 58 -5.50 -25.90 2.42
CA LYS A 58 -6.00 -26.95 3.33
C LYS A 58 -4.98 -28.04 3.62
N THR A 59 -3.77 -27.95 3.06
CA THR A 59 -2.69 -28.88 3.36
C THR A 59 -2.34 -28.75 4.85
N PRO A 60 -2.34 -29.84 5.63
CA PRO A 60 -1.91 -29.80 7.04
C PRO A 60 -0.51 -29.22 7.17
N ILE A 61 -0.22 -28.51 8.28
CA ILE A 61 1.06 -27.84 8.47
C ILE A 61 2.23 -28.83 8.48
N GLU A 62 1.98 -30.06 8.93
CA GLU A 62 2.94 -31.17 8.99
C GLU A 62 3.37 -31.67 7.60
N GLU A 63 2.53 -31.44 6.58
CA GLU A 63 2.76 -31.82 5.19
C GLU A 63 3.06 -30.61 4.29
N ALA A 64 2.94 -29.40 4.83
CA ALA A 64 3.12 -28.17 4.09
C ALA A 64 4.59 -27.95 3.72
N VAL A 65 4.81 -27.37 2.54
CA VAL A 65 6.13 -26.96 2.07
C VAL A 65 6.16 -25.45 1.88
N THR A 66 7.34 -24.86 2.02
CA THR A 66 7.54 -23.45 1.72
C THR A 66 7.19 -23.15 0.26
N PRO A 67 6.65 -21.96 -0.05
CA PRO A 67 6.39 -21.57 -1.42
C PRO A 67 7.61 -21.71 -2.34
N PRO A 68 7.43 -22.01 -3.63
CA PRO A 68 8.53 -22.08 -4.59
C PRO A 68 9.34 -20.77 -4.65
N THR A 69 10.63 -20.85 -4.93
CA THR A 69 11.53 -19.68 -5.02
C THR A 69 11.03 -18.59 -5.97
N SER A 70 10.31 -18.96 -7.04
CA SER A 70 9.73 -18.00 -7.99
C SER A 70 8.76 -17.02 -7.33
N TRP A 71 8.05 -17.42 -6.28
CA TRP A 71 7.11 -16.53 -5.58
C TRP A 71 7.82 -15.35 -4.90
N TYR A 72 9.09 -15.53 -4.55
CA TYR A 72 9.90 -14.50 -3.90
C TYR A 72 10.71 -13.66 -4.89
N THR A 73 11.00 -14.20 -6.09
CA THR A 73 12.02 -13.65 -7.01
C THR A 73 11.46 -13.21 -8.36
N ASP A 74 10.34 -13.75 -8.80
CA ASP A 74 9.71 -13.41 -10.08
C ASP A 74 8.90 -12.10 -9.95
N PRO A 75 9.20 -11.05 -10.76
CA PRO A 75 8.47 -9.79 -10.71
C PRO A 75 6.97 -9.93 -11.00
N SER A 76 6.52 -10.95 -11.73
CA SER A 76 5.09 -11.14 -12.01
C SER A 76 4.28 -11.44 -10.74
N PHE A 77 4.86 -12.17 -9.77
CA PHE A 77 4.26 -12.38 -8.46
C PHE A 77 4.15 -11.08 -7.68
N PHE A 78 5.19 -10.23 -7.73
CA PHE A 78 5.15 -8.92 -7.05
C PHE A 78 3.99 -8.04 -7.55
N HIS A 79 3.77 -7.96 -8.87
CA HIS A 79 2.66 -7.18 -9.42
C HIS A 79 1.29 -7.79 -9.06
N LEU A 80 1.18 -9.13 -9.07
CA LEU A 80 -0.03 -9.82 -8.65
C LEU A 80 -0.32 -9.58 -7.16
N GLU A 81 0.69 -9.62 -6.31
CA GLU A 81 0.59 -9.36 -4.87
C GLU A 81 0.19 -7.92 -4.58
N LEU A 82 0.75 -6.94 -5.31
CA LEU A 82 0.31 -5.55 -5.22
C LEU A 82 -1.20 -5.44 -5.50
N ASP A 83 -1.70 -6.01 -6.61
CA ASP A 83 -3.14 -5.97 -6.94
C ASP A 83 -4.00 -6.74 -5.94
N ARG A 84 -3.60 -7.97 -5.56
CA ARG A 84 -4.47 -8.91 -4.84
C ARG A 84 -4.38 -8.84 -3.33
N VAL A 85 -3.25 -8.41 -2.78
CA VAL A 85 -3.01 -8.34 -1.33
C VAL A 85 -3.01 -6.89 -0.88
N PHE A 86 -2.13 -6.07 -1.44
CA PHE A 86 -1.88 -4.72 -0.92
C PHE A 86 -2.94 -3.71 -1.32
N TYR A 87 -3.44 -3.78 -2.55
CA TYR A 87 -4.38 -2.76 -3.05
C TYR A 87 -5.84 -3.06 -2.70
N ARG A 88 -6.18 -4.32 -2.43
CA ARG A 88 -7.55 -4.74 -2.09
C ARG A 88 -7.79 -4.97 -0.60
N GLY A 89 -6.73 -5.18 0.17
CA GLY A 89 -6.79 -5.31 1.63
C GLY A 89 -6.60 -3.97 2.34
N TRP A 90 -7.08 -3.89 3.58
CA TRP A 90 -6.73 -2.79 4.49
C TRP A 90 -5.26 -2.86 4.89
N GLN A 91 -4.54 -1.76 4.74
CA GLN A 91 -3.13 -1.62 5.08
C GLN A 91 -2.94 -0.57 6.17
N VAL A 92 -2.24 -0.91 7.24
CA VAL A 92 -1.84 0.07 8.27
C VAL A 92 -0.76 0.99 7.69
N VAL A 93 -1.03 2.29 7.69
CA VAL A 93 -0.15 3.30 7.07
C VAL A 93 0.40 4.33 8.06
N GLY A 94 -0.13 4.38 9.27
CA GLY A 94 0.28 5.36 10.27
C GLY A 94 -0.51 5.26 11.57
N SER A 95 -0.24 6.19 12.47
CA SER A 95 -0.92 6.35 13.76
C SER A 95 -1.97 7.45 13.68
N THR A 96 -3.07 7.29 14.42
CA THR A 96 -4.10 8.33 14.58
C THR A 96 -3.54 9.60 15.24
N GLU A 97 -2.49 9.48 16.05
CA GLU A 97 -1.82 10.64 16.65
C GLU A 97 -1.11 11.55 15.63
N GLN A 98 -0.79 11.04 14.43
CA GLN A 98 -0.20 11.86 13.35
C GLN A 98 -1.23 12.77 12.67
N ILE A 99 -2.52 12.56 12.93
CA ILE A 99 -3.65 13.33 12.41
C ILE A 99 -4.62 13.71 13.54
N LYS A 100 -4.07 14.09 14.69
CA LYS A 100 -4.83 14.33 15.93
C LYS A 100 -5.77 15.52 15.80
N ASP A 101 -5.27 16.61 15.21
CA ASP A 101 -6.03 17.85 15.09
C ASP A 101 -6.46 18.10 13.64
N PRO A 102 -7.56 18.86 13.41
CA PRO A 102 -7.93 19.30 12.08
C PRO A 102 -6.75 19.94 11.34
N ARG A 103 -6.62 19.54 10.08
CA ARG A 103 -5.56 19.93 9.15
C ARG A 103 -4.17 19.35 9.38
N ASP A 104 -4.05 18.42 10.31
CA ASP A 104 -2.86 17.59 10.39
C ASP A 104 -2.86 16.61 9.21
N TYR A 105 -1.66 16.28 8.71
CA TYR A 105 -1.47 15.37 7.60
C TYR A 105 -0.17 14.57 7.76
N PHE A 106 -0.12 13.42 7.10
CA PHE A 106 1.13 12.74 6.78
C PHE A 106 1.05 12.10 5.38
N THR A 107 2.20 11.88 4.78
CA THR A 107 2.33 11.25 3.47
C THR A 107 3.06 9.92 3.57
N GLY A 108 2.87 9.07 2.58
CA GLY A 108 3.68 7.86 2.40
C GLY A 108 3.41 7.21 1.06
N ARG A 109 4.00 6.04 0.87
CA ARG A 109 3.86 5.26 -0.36
C ARG A 109 3.49 3.81 -0.05
N LEU A 110 2.57 3.26 -0.84
CA LEU A 110 2.23 1.83 -0.84
C LEU A 110 2.38 1.31 -2.27
N GLY A 111 3.39 0.47 -2.51
CA GLY A 111 3.76 0.06 -3.86
C GLY A 111 4.15 1.26 -4.72
N ASP A 112 3.41 1.48 -5.81
CA ASP A 112 3.57 2.63 -6.71
C ASP A 112 2.61 3.80 -6.40
N VAL A 113 1.84 3.71 -5.30
CA VAL A 113 0.84 4.73 -4.93
C VAL A 113 1.37 5.66 -3.85
N GLU A 114 1.58 6.92 -4.21
CA GLU A 114 1.84 8.02 -3.29
C GLU A 114 0.52 8.51 -2.68
N TYR A 115 0.43 8.53 -1.35
CA TYR A 115 -0.77 8.91 -0.62
C TYR A 115 -0.51 10.05 0.37
N VAL A 116 -1.57 10.80 0.65
CA VAL A 116 -1.65 11.73 1.76
C VAL A 116 -2.87 11.37 2.60
N VAL A 117 -2.67 11.24 3.91
CA VAL A 117 -3.73 11.09 4.91
C VAL A 117 -3.83 12.41 5.65
N CYS A 118 -5.05 12.84 5.94
CA CYS A 118 -5.27 14.05 6.71
C CYS A 118 -6.56 14.05 7.51
N HIS A 119 -6.61 14.91 8.53
CA HIS A 119 -7.84 15.25 9.23
C HIS A 119 -8.45 16.50 8.60
N ASP A 120 -9.69 16.43 8.11
CA ASP A 120 -10.30 17.59 7.46
C ASP A 120 -10.84 18.64 8.46
N ASP A 121 -11.34 19.75 7.94
CA ASP A 121 -11.89 20.83 8.77
C ASP A 121 -13.11 20.41 9.60
N SER A 122 -13.78 19.29 9.25
CA SER A 122 -14.89 18.71 10.01
C SER A 122 -14.45 17.66 11.03
N GLY A 123 -13.16 17.34 11.10
CA GLY A 123 -12.64 16.27 11.94
C GLY A 123 -12.87 14.87 11.38
N MET A 124 -13.04 14.73 10.06
CA MET A 124 -13.11 13.42 9.41
C MET A 124 -11.73 13.02 8.85
N VAL A 125 -11.34 11.75 9.06
CA VAL A 125 -10.13 11.18 8.47
C VAL A 125 -10.36 10.97 6.98
N ARG A 126 -9.44 11.50 6.16
CA ARG A 126 -9.47 11.36 4.71
C ARG A 126 -8.13 10.92 4.17
N ALA A 127 -8.14 10.27 3.01
CA ALA A 127 -6.94 9.97 2.25
C ALA A 127 -7.15 10.21 0.76
N PHE A 128 -6.06 10.58 0.10
CA PHE A 128 -6.05 10.88 -1.32
C PHE A 128 -4.75 10.39 -1.96
N HIS A 129 -4.79 10.13 -3.26
CA HIS A 129 -3.58 10.11 -4.05
C HIS A 129 -2.86 11.48 -3.91
N ASN A 130 -1.61 11.48 -3.45
CA ASN A 130 -0.81 12.69 -3.22
C ASN A 130 -0.26 13.26 -4.55
N VAL A 131 -1.13 13.44 -5.54
CA VAL A 131 -0.77 13.75 -6.91
C VAL A 131 -1.69 14.83 -7.44
N CYS A 132 -1.12 15.94 -7.88
CA CYS A 132 -1.88 17.03 -8.48
C CYS A 132 -2.60 16.58 -9.75
N ARG A 133 -3.91 16.86 -9.85
CA ARG A 133 -4.75 16.56 -11.02
C ARG A 133 -4.41 17.36 -12.28
N HIS A 134 -3.48 18.31 -12.20
CA HIS A 134 -3.01 19.10 -13.35
C HIS A 134 -1.89 18.38 -14.12
N HIS A 135 -0.68 18.32 -13.54
CA HIS A 135 0.50 17.69 -14.14
C HIS A 135 1.28 16.83 -13.14
N ALA A 136 0.56 16.05 -12.33
CA ALA A 136 1.08 14.95 -11.51
C ALA A 136 2.20 15.27 -10.50
N SER A 137 2.45 16.54 -10.17
CA SER A 137 3.36 16.90 -9.08
C SER A 137 2.82 16.42 -7.74
N LEU A 138 3.70 15.93 -6.86
CA LEU A 138 3.36 15.69 -5.45
C LEU A 138 2.93 17.00 -4.77
N LEU A 139 1.96 16.89 -3.86
CA LEU A 139 1.33 18.04 -3.19
C LEU A 139 1.88 18.28 -1.79
N ALA A 140 2.30 17.23 -1.11
CA ALA A 140 2.84 17.28 0.23
C ALA A 140 3.98 16.27 0.41
N TYR A 141 4.80 16.50 1.43
CA TYR A 141 5.88 15.61 1.86
C TYR A 141 5.92 15.56 3.38
N GLY A 142 6.31 14.41 3.94
CA GLY A 142 6.44 14.19 5.37
C GLY A 142 5.11 14.29 6.10
N SER A 143 5.12 14.92 7.27
CA SER A 143 3.95 15.16 8.10
C SER A 143 3.94 16.56 8.67
N GLY A 144 2.78 17.05 9.09
CA GLY A 144 2.64 18.34 9.76
C GLY A 144 1.23 18.91 9.64
N LYS A 145 1.12 20.23 9.75
CA LYS A 145 -0.15 20.96 9.67
C LYS A 145 -0.11 21.98 8.54
N LYS A 146 -1.16 22.07 7.72
CA LYS A 146 -1.25 23.02 6.60
C LYS A 146 -2.64 23.65 6.52
N SER A 147 -2.79 24.83 5.93
CA SER A 147 -4.13 25.37 5.64
C SER A 147 -4.77 24.74 4.39
N CYS A 148 -3.95 24.31 3.44
CA CYS A 148 -4.35 23.69 2.17
C CYS A 148 -3.15 22.97 1.52
N PHE A 149 -3.42 22.13 0.53
CA PHE A 149 -2.40 21.51 -0.31
C PHE A 149 -2.19 22.36 -1.57
N VAL A 150 -1.01 22.96 -1.71
CA VAL A 150 -0.66 23.81 -2.86
C VAL A 150 0.34 23.07 -3.73
N CYS A 151 -0.04 22.83 -4.99
CA CYS A 151 0.84 22.22 -5.98
C CYS A 151 2.04 23.15 -6.25
N PRO A 152 3.28 22.69 -6.05
CA PRO A 152 4.47 23.52 -6.23
C PRO A 152 4.71 23.89 -7.70
N TYR A 153 4.09 23.18 -8.64
CA TYR A 153 4.30 23.41 -10.07
C TYR A 153 3.54 24.65 -10.59
N HIS A 154 2.21 24.69 -10.39
CA HIS A 154 1.34 25.72 -10.98
C HIS A 154 0.40 26.40 -9.97
N GLY A 155 0.56 26.12 -8.68
CA GLY A 155 -0.22 26.76 -7.61
C GLY A 155 -1.68 26.30 -7.51
N TRP A 156 -2.05 25.18 -8.13
CA TRP A 156 -3.36 24.57 -7.89
C TRP A 156 -3.50 24.23 -6.41
N THR A 157 -4.58 24.70 -5.78
CA THR A 157 -4.79 24.62 -4.34
C THR A 157 -5.98 23.73 -4.04
N TYR A 158 -5.77 22.72 -3.21
CA TYR A 158 -6.78 21.76 -2.78
C TYR A 158 -7.04 21.92 -1.27
N GLY A 159 -8.30 21.79 -0.87
CA GLY A 159 -8.68 21.71 0.54
C GLY A 159 -8.40 20.33 1.12
N PHE A 160 -8.52 20.20 2.44
CA PHE A 160 -8.38 18.92 3.15
C PHE A 160 -9.53 17.94 2.88
N ASN A 161 -10.66 18.44 2.34
CA ASN A 161 -11.72 17.60 1.78
C ASN A 161 -11.44 17.10 0.35
N GLY A 162 -10.26 17.41 -0.21
CA GLY A 162 -9.84 17.03 -1.56
C GLY A 162 -10.37 17.92 -2.68
N ALA A 163 -11.29 18.84 -2.40
CA ALA A 163 -11.84 19.73 -3.43
C ALA A 163 -10.76 20.68 -3.96
N LEU A 164 -10.70 20.84 -5.29
CA LEU A 164 -9.92 21.91 -5.90
C LEU A 164 -10.57 23.25 -5.53
N ARG A 165 -9.84 24.12 -4.83
CA ARG A 165 -10.33 25.43 -4.39
C ARG A 165 -9.91 26.54 -5.34
N LYS A 166 -8.73 26.41 -5.94
CA LYS A 166 -8.17 27.42 -6.83
C LYS A 166 -7.34 26.75 -7.90
N ALA A 167 -7.61 27.10 -9.15
CA ALA A 167 -6.71 26.88 -10.27
C ALA A 167 -6.25 28.25 -10.80
N THR A 168 -4.95 28.39 -11.02
CA THR A 168 -4.32 29.66 -11.40
C THR A 168 -4.73 30.06 -12.82
N ARG A 169 -5.12 31.33 -13.02
CA ARG A 169 -5.40 31.94 -14.34
C ARG A 169 -6.44 31.19 -15.20
N ILE A 170 -7.47 30.61 -14.59
CA ILE A 170 -8.55 29.91 -15.31
C ILE A 170 -9.64 30.82 -15.89
N SER A 171 -9.61 32.12 -15.60
CA SER A 171 -10.61 33.08 -16.10
C SER A 171 -10.69 33.04 -17.63
N GLY A 172 -11.90 32.90 -18.18
CA GLY A 172 -12.15 32.82 -19.62
C GLY A 172 -11.97 31.43 -20.24
N MET A 173 -11.50 30.42 -19.51
CA MET A 173 -11.46 29.04 -20.01
C MET A 173 -12.90 28.51 -20.19
N ARG A 174 -13.19 28.02 -21.39
CA ARG A 174 -14.45 27.30 -21.69
C ARG A 174 -14.27 25.83 -21.35
N ASN A 175 -15.32 25.18 -20.85
CA ASN A 175 -15.33 23.75 -20.52
C ASN A 175 -14.39 23.32 -19.39
N PHE A 176 -14.07 24.23 -18.45
CA PHE A 176 -13.34 23.88 -17.22
C PHE A 176 -14.25 24.07 -16.02
N ASN A 177 -14.59 22.98 -15.34
CA ASN A 177 -15.33 23.00 -14.09
C ASN A 177 -14.42 22.52 -12.96
N VAL A 178 -14.13 23.42 -12.02
CA VAL A 178 -13.27 23.18 -10.85
C VAL A 178 -13.67 21.93 -10.07
N ASN A 179 -14.97 21.63 -10.00
CA ASN A 179 -15.50 20.50 -9.24
C ASN A 179 -15.10 19.14 -9.82
N ASP A 180 -14.73 19.06 -11.10
CA ASP A 180 -14.34 17.81 -11.77
C ASP A 180 -12.88 17.42 -11.48
N PHE A 181 -12.11 18.32 -10.88
CA PHE A 181 -10.66 18.21 -10.68
C PHE A 181 -10.25 18.12 -9.21
N GLY A 182 -11.14 17.66 -8.32
CA GLY A 182 -10.77 17.29 -6.95
C GLY A 182 -9.74 16.15 -6.89
N LEU A 183 -9.05 16.01 -5.77
CA LEU A 183 -8.13 14.90 -5.54
C LEU A 183 -8.85 13.55 -5.62
N LEU A 184 -8.15 12.54 -6.13
CA LEU A 184 -8.69 11.18 -6.20
C LEU A 184 -8.66 10.57 -4.80
N PRO A 185 -9.82 10.16 -4.24
CA PRO A 185 -9.89 9.62 -2.88
C PRO A 185 -9.32 8.21 -2.77
N ILE A 186 -8.86 7.87 -1.57
CA ILE A 186 -8.50 6.51 -1.14
C ILE A 186 -9.39 6.15 0.06
N LYS A 187 -9.89 4.91 0.17
CA LYS A 187 -10.66 4.48 1.36
C LYS A 187 -9.75 4.62 2.58
N ALA A 188 -10.22 5.31 3.60
CA ALA A 188 -9.50 5.51 4.85
C ALA A 188 -10.39 5.13 6.03
N ALA A 189 -9.77 4.53 7.04
CA ALA A 189 -10.43 4.14 8.28
C ALA A 189 -9.48 4.24 9.46
N THR A 190 -10.03 4.20 10.66
CA THR A 190 -9.26 4.03 11.90
C THR A 190 -9.73 2.78 12.63
N TRP A 191 -8.78 2.10 13.25
CA TRP A 191 -9.06 1.03 14.21
C TRP A 191 -8.01 1.08 15.32
N GLY A 192 -8.47 1.33 16.55
CA GLY A 192 -7.58 1.66 17.66
C GLY A 192 -6.64 2.84 17.33
N PRO A 193 -5.32 2.71 17.58
CA PRO A 193 -4.34 3.75 17.28
C PRO A 193 -3.91 3.77 15.79
N PHE A 194 -4.47 2.91 14.94
CA PHE A 194 -4.02 2.76 13.57
C PHE A 194 -4.89 3.51 12.57
N VAL A 195 -4.24 4.10 11.58
CA VAL A 195 -4.88 4.57 10.35
C VAL A 195 -4.65 3.52 9.26
N LEU A 196 -5.73 3.15 8.58
CA LEU A 196 -5.74 2.15 7.53
C LEU A 196 -6.19 2.73 6.20
N LEU A 197 -5.57 2.27 5.11
CA LEU A 197 -5.97 2.57 3.74
C LEU A 197 -6.39 1.31 2.99
N ASN A 198 -7.35 1.46 2.09
CA ASN A 198 -7.69 0.44 1.08
C ASN A 198 -7.75 1.13 -0.30
N LEU A 199 -6.97 0.61 -1.25
CA LEU A 199 -6.77 1.19 -2.58
C LEU A 199 -7.68 0.58 -3.66
N GLU A 200 -8.67 -0.22 -3.26
CA GLU A 200 -9.53 -0.90 -4.21
C GLU A 200 -10.28 0.12 -5.07
N LYS A 201 -10.18 -0.06 -6.39
CA LYS A 201 -10.70 0.84 -7.43
C LYS A 201 -12.22 0.72 -7.56
N GLU A 202 -12.95 1.11 -6.53
CA GLU A 202 -14.40 1.31 -6.62
C GLU A 202 -14.75 2.79 -6.64
N ASN A 203 -15.98 3.12 -7.07
CA ASN A 203 -16.52 4.47 -6.96
C ASN A 203 -16.82 4.78 -5.48
N VAL A 204 -15.77 5.06 -4.72
CA VAL A 204 -15.85 5.26 -3.28
C VAL A 204 -16.53 6.59 -2.98
N SER A 205 -17.74 6.55 -2.43
CA SER A 205 -18.23 7.69 -1.66
C SER A 205 -17.36 7.84 -0.42
N GLN A 206 -16.77 9.02 -0.17
CA GLN A 206 -16.01 9.33 1.05
C GLN A 206 -16.92 9.43 2.30
N LYS A 207 -17.70 8.38 2.57
CA LYS A 207 -18.34 8.19 3.87
C LYS A 207 -17.31 7.52 4.78
N GLU A 208 -17.37 7.83 6.07
CA GLU A 208 -16.56 7.14 7.06
C GLU A 208 -16.84 5.64 6.98
N ALA A 209 -15.77 4.85 6.88
CA ALA A 209 -15.89 3.41 7.02
C ALA A 209 -16.17 3.10 8.50
N ASP A 210 -17.20 2.30 8.75
CA ASP A 210 -17.52 1.81 10.09
C ASP A 210 -16.35 0.96 10.62
N SER A 211 -15.77 1.40 11.74
CA SER A 211 -14.60 0.77 12.36
C SER A 211 -14.80 -0.71 12.68
N HIS A 212 -16.03 -1.13 13.01
CA HIS A 212 -16.35 -2.53 13.28
C HIS A 212 -16.33 -3.39 12.00
N ASN A 213 -16.72 -2.83 10.85
CA ASN A 213 -16.61 -3.54 9.57
C ASN A 213 -15.15 -3.62 9.13
N VAL A 214 -14.38 -2.54 9.33
CA VAL A 214 -12.95 -2.47 9.00
C VAL A 214 -12.16 -3.53 9.77
N SER A 215 -12.42 -3.71 11.07
CA SER A 215 -11.70 -4.70 11.87
C SER A 215 -11.96 -6.13 11.40
N LYS A 216 -13.21 -6.46 11.05
CA LYS A 216 -13.58 -7.78 10.53
C LYS A 216 -12.99 -8.04 9.16
N GLU A 217 -13.05 -7.06 8.26
CA GLU A 217 -12.45 -7.15 6.93
C GLU A 217 -10.93 -7.29 6.97
N TRP A 218 -10.27 -6.56 7.89
CA TRP A 218 -8.82 -6.55 7.99
C TRP A 218 -8.26 -7.75 8.78
N LEU A 219 -8.79 -8.00 9.98
CA LEU A 219 -8.24 -8.97 10.93
C LEU A 219 -8.89 -10.35 10.85
N GLY A 220 -10.02 -10.47 10.13
CA GLY A 220 -10.75 -11.72 10.01
C GLY A 220 -11.10 -12.34 11.36
N SER A 221 -10.76 -13.62 11.55
CA SER A 221 -11.00 -14.36 12.79
C SER A 221 -10.28 -13.79 14.01
N CYS A 222 -9.20 -13.02 13.81
CA CYS A 222 -8.48 -12.39 14.92
C CYS A 222 -9.16 -11.12 15.45
N SER A 223 -10.19 -10.60 14.75
CA SER A 223 -10.84 -9.33 15.11
C SER A 223 -11.35 -9.33 16.55
N GLU A 224 -11.99 -10.41 17.01
CA GLU A 224 -12.57 -10.46 18.36
C GLU A 224 -11.50 -10.47 19.46
N VAL A 225 -10.48 -11.32 19.28
CA VAL A 225 -9.34 -11.45 20.22
C VAL A 225 -8.56 -10.14 20.31
N LEU A 226 -8.27 -9.52 19.16
CA LEU A 226 -7.48 -8.30 19.13
C LEU A 226 -8.27 -7.07 19.61
N SER A 227 -9.58 -7.04 19.41
CA SER A 227 -10.43 -5.94 19.91
C SER A 227 -10.61 -5.98 21.43
N SER A 228 -10.57 -7.16 22.06
CA SER A 228 -10.78 -7.28 23.50
C SER A 228 -9.52 -7.04 24.33
N SER A 229 -8.35 -7.40 23.82
CA SER A 229 -7.09 -7.34 24.60
C SER A 229 -5.82 -7.17 23.77
N GLY A 230 -5.93 -7.04 22.45
CA GLY A 230 -4.76 -7.01 21.56
C GLY A 230 -4.04 -5.66 21.50
N ILE A 231 -4.72 -4.57 21.89
CA ILE A 231 -4.18 -3.21 21.77
C ILE A 231 -4.51 -2.37 22.97
N ASP A 232 -3.49 -1.76 23.55
CA ASP A 232 -3.63 -0.73 24.58
C ASP A 232 -3.72 0.65 23.91
N SER A 233 -4.94 1.20 23.87
CA SER A 233 -5.22 2.52 23.30
C SER A 233 -4.69 3.69 24.14
N SER A 234 -4.15 3.43 25.34
CA SER A 234 -3.46 4.45 26.14
C SER A 234 -2.02 4.72 25.68
N LEU A 235 -1.47 3.85 24.82
CA LEU A 235 -0.13 4.02 24.27
C LEU A 235 -0.07 5.21 23.30
N SER A 236 0.93 6.06 23.48
CA SER A 236 1.22 7.17 22.57
C SER A 236 2.24 6.80 21.50
N TYR A 237 2.11 7.45 20.35
CA TYR A 237 3.07 7.38 19.27
C TYR A 237 4.32 8.19 19.63
N VAL A 238 5.43 7.47 19.85
CA VAL A 238 6.71 8.10 20.18
C VAL A 238 7.52 8.40 18.93
N CYS A 239 7.73 7.40 18.06
CA CYS A 239 8.49 7.55 16.83
C CYS A 239 8.22 6.42 15.84
N ARG A 240 8.52 6.67 14.57
CA ARG A 240 8.64 5.66 13.52
C ARG A 240 10.09 5.45 13.16
N ARG A 241 10.49 4.20 12.96
CA ARG A 241 11.79 3.83 12.39
C ARG A 241 11.55 3.15 11.06
N GLU A 242 12.33 3.52 10.06
CA GLU A 242 12.21 3.01 8.71
C GLU A 242 13.53 2.35 8.30
N TYR A 243 13.43 1.16 7.73
CA TYR A 243 14.56 0.38 7.24
C TYR A 243 14.23 -0.09 5.82
N THR A 244 15.17 0.10 4.90
CA THR A 244 15.09 -0.54 3.59
C THR A 244 15.80 -1.88 3.70
N ILE A 245 15.06 -2.97 3.46
CA ILE A 245 15.58 -4.33 3.50
C ILE A 245 15.48 -4.89 2.08
N GLU A 246 16.61 -5.28 1.50
CA GLU A 246 16.69 -5.83 0.14
C GLU A 246 16.25 -7.31 0.09
N CYS A 247 14.99 -7.56 0.45
CA CYS A 247 14.38 -8.88 0.38
C CYS A 247 12.92 -8.80 -0.08
N ASN A 248 12.36 -9.92 -0.52
CA ASN A 248 10.93 -10.01 -0.75
C ASN A 248 10.18 -9.88 0.59
N TRP A 249 9.09 -9.13 0.63
CA TRP A 249 8.32 -8.88 1.86
C TRP A 249 7.86 -10.16 2.57
N LYS A 250 7.56 -11.21 1.81
CA LYS A 250 7.17 -12.51 2.36
C LYS A 250 8.29 -13.12 3.21
N VAL A 251 9.57 -12.95 2.83
CA VAL A 251 10.71 -13.44 3.63
C VAL A 251 10.72 -12.80 5.01
N PHE A 252 10.40 -11.50 5.10
CA PHE A 252 10.31 -10.81 6.38
C PHE A 252 9.13 -11.32 7.22
N CYS A 253 7.98 -11.56 6.59
CA CYS A 253 6.82 -12.16 7.26
C CYS A 253 7.10 -13.60 7.73
N ASP A 254 7.67 -14.44 6.88
CA ASP A 254 8.02 -15.83 7.17
C ASP A 254 8.99 -15.89 8.36
N ASN A 255 9.98 -14.98 8.43
CA ASN A 255 10.89 -14.89 9.58
C ASN A 255 10.16 -14.55 10.89
N TYR A 256 9.13 -13.71 10.86
CA TYR A 256 8.35 -13.38 12.06
C TYR A 256 7.40 -14.51 12.47
N LEU A 257 6.89 -15.27 11.50
CA LEU A 257 5.89 -16.32 11.67
C LEU A 257 6.47 -17.72 11.84
N ASP A 258 7.78 -17.87 11.99
CA ASP A 258 8.46 -19.17 12.13
C ASP A 258 8.30 -19.82 13.52
N GLY A 259 7.40 -19.30 14.36
CA GLY A 259 7.18 -19.79 15.72
C GLY A 259 8.35 -19.57 16.67
N GLY A 260 9.30 -18.68 16.31
CA GLY A 260 10.51 -18.44 17.09
C GLY A 260 11.62 -19.47 16.83
N TYR A 261 11.48 -20.29 15.78
CA TYR A 261 12.43 -21.35 15.43
C TYR A 261 13.87 -20.83 15.25
N HIS A 262 14.04 -19.65 14.64
CA HIS A 262 15.36 -19.03 14.44
C HIS A 262 15.96 -18.39 15.70
N VAL A 263 15.15 -18.07 16.72
CA VAL A 263 15.54 -17.23 17.87
C VAL A 263 16.71 -17.80 18.67
N PRO A 264 16.73 -19.10 19.05
CA PRO A 264 17.85 -19.70 19.78
C PRO A 264 19.22 -19.51 19.12
N TYR A 265 19.25 -19.49 17.80
CA TYR A 265 20.48 -19.42 17.01
C TYR A 265 20.87 -17.99 16.64
N ALA A 266 19.90 -17.20 16.16
CA ALA A 266 20.15 -15.87 15.61
C ALA A 266 20.21 -14.77 16.69
N HIS A 267 19.48 -14.91 17.81
CA HIS A 267 19.27 -13.84 18.78
C HIS A 267 19.72 -14.22 20.19
N LYS A 268 21.02 -14.51 20.37
CA LYS A 268 21.60 -14.97 21.65
C LYS A 268 21.20 -14.11 22.87
N GLY A 269 21.07 -12.79 22.71
CA GLY A 269 20.65 -11.87 23.79
C GLY A 269 19.14 -11.86 24.08
N LEU A 270 18.30 -12.23 23.11
CA LEU A 270 16.85 -12.33 23.30
C LEU A 270 16.47 -13.64 24.01
N VAL A 271 17.20 -14.72 23.73
CA VAL A 271 17.01 -16.05 24.32
C VAL A 271 17.08 -16.01 25.84
N SER A 272 17.96 -15.19 26.43
CA SER A 272 18.06 -15.06 27.89
C SER A 272 16.82 -14.43 28.54
N GLY A 273 15.96 -13.76 27.77
CA GLY A 273 14.72 -13.14 28.25
C GLY A 273 13.45 -13.95 27.97
N LEU A 274 13.52 -15.02 27.18
CA LEU A 274 12.36 -15.82 26.75
C LEU A 274 12.40 -17.22 27.37
N LYS A 275 11.31 -17.63 28.03
CA LYS A 275 11.11 -19.03 28.45
C LYS A 275 10.49 -19.82 27.30
N MET A 276 11.34 -20.26 26.36
CA MET A 276 10.89 -20.98 25.16
C MET A 276 10.12 -22.27 25.50
N ASP A 277 10.47 -22.96 26.59
CA ASP A 277 9.80 -24.19 27.05
C ASP A 277 8.33 -23.99 27.45
N SER A 278 7.93 -22.74 27.70
CA SER A 278 6.54 -22.36 28.02
C SER A 278 5.81 -21.65 26.87
N TYR A 279 6.49 -21.45 25.73
CA TYR A 279 5.93 -20.79 24.56
C TYR A 279 5.11 -21.80 23.76
N SER A 280 3.81 -21.86 24.05
CA SER A 280 2.85 -22.68 23.30
C SER A 280 2.17 -21.84 22.24
N ILE A 281 2.27 -22.29 20.98
CA ILE A 281 1.52 -21.74 19.85
C ILE A 281 0.23 -22.56 19.76
N THR A 282 -0.75 -22.26 20.62
CA THR A 282 -2.12 -22.80 20.47
C THR A 282 -2.90 -22.03 19.43
#